data_AF-A0A3M7SQL3-F1
#
_entry.id   AF-A0A3M7SQL3-F1
#
_cell.length_a   1.000
_cell.length_b   1.000
_cell.length_c   1.000
_cell.angle_alpha   90.00
_cell.angle_beta   90.00
_cell.angle_gamma   90.00
#
_symmetry.space_group_name_H-M   'P 1'
#
loop_
_entity.id
_entity.type
_entity.pdbx_description
1 polymer ?
#
loop_
_entity_poly.entity_id
_entity_poly.type
_entity_poly.pdbx_seq_one_letter_code
_entity_poly.pdbx_strand_id
1 'polypeptide(L)'
;PCGSNPCQNGGTCAQVSAISYQCICPAGTSGVNCQVIINLCPSYCQNGGSCQFLGLNNYRCTCPSGYTGTQCQYLINPCISQPCLNGAGCLPTSVPGQYTCDCLSGYTGSRCEAMINYCASHPCLNNGVCTQNVPNFFFCSCRPGFNGTLCENQLSACASRPCQNGGQCL
;
A
#
# COMPACT_ATOMS: atom_id res chain seq x y z
N PRO A 1 6.98 -49.27 37.99
CA PRO A 1 6.17 -48.86 36.81
C PRO A 1 6.87 -47.92 35.80
N CYS A 2 7.82 -47.05 36.19
CA CYS A 2 8.59 -46.24 35.22
C CYS A 2 9.81 -46.97 34.61
N GLY A 3 10.30 -48.06 35.23
CA GLY A 3 11.47 -48.81 34.73
C GLY A 3 11.31 -49.48 33.36
N SER A 4 10.07 -49.60 32.86
CA SER A 4 9.77 -50.05 31.50
C SER A 4 9.76 -48.91 30.46
N ASN A 5 10.07 -47.67 30.85
CA ASN A 5 10.03 -46.47 30.02
C ASN A 5 8.69 -46.30 29.25
N PRO A 6 7.54 -46.23 29.94
CA PRO A 6 6.23 -46.22 29.28
C PRO A 6 5.91 -44.92 28.51
N CYS A 7 6.55 -43.80 28.85
CA CYS A 7 6.27 -42.49 28.23
C CYS A 7 6.99 -42.32 26.90
N GLN A 8 6.26 -41.89 25.87
CA GLN A 8 6.74 -41.69 24.50
C GLN A 8 7.01 -40.21 24.20
N ASN A 9 7.61 -39.92 23.03
CA ASN A 9 7.79 -38.57 22.47
C ASN A 9 8.42 -37.55 23.44
N GLY A 10 9.36 -37.99 24.29
CA GLY A 10 10.04 -37.14 25.27
C GLY A 10 9.22 -36.84 26.53
N GLY A 11 8.13 -37.58 26.78
CA GLY A 11 7.37 -37.51 28.03
C GLY A 11 8.18 -37.93 29.25
N THR A 12 8.03 -37.20 30.36
CA THR A 12 8.70 -37.50 31.63
C THR A 12 7.84 -38.44 32.47
N CYS A 13 8.37 -39.61 32.85
CA CYS A 13 7.66 -40.56 33.72
C CYS A 13 7.78 -40.14 35.19
N ALA A 14 6.63 -39.97 35.84
CA ALA A 14 6.53 -39.76 37.28
C ALA A 14 5.91 -40.99 37.94
N GLN A 15 6.62 -41.59 38.90
CA GLN A 15 6.13 -42.75 39.62
C GLN A 15 5.16 -42.32 40.72
N VAL A 16 3.92 -42.82 40.67
CA VAL A 16 2.84 -42.46 41.62
C VAL A 16 2.71 -43.51 42.73
N SER A 17 2.90 -44.79 42.40
CA SER A 17 2.94 -45.87 43.39
C SER A 17 3.84 -47.03 42.93
N ALA A 18 3.85 -48.14 43.66
CA ALA A 18 4.55 -49.36 43.25
C ALA A 18 4.04 -49.92 41.90
N ILE A 19 2.76 -49.70 41.57
CA ILE A 19 2.12 -50.24 40.36
C ILE A 19 1.57 -49.18 39.39
N SER A 20 1.56 -47.89 39.77
CA SER A 20 1.03 -46.81 38.93
C SER A 20 2.07 -45.73 38.61
N TYR A 21 1.94 -45.13 37.44
CA TYR A 21 2.75 -44.02 36.95
C TYR A 21 1.87 -42.97 36.26
N GLN A 22 2.46 -41.81 36.00
CA GLN A 22 1.88 -40.75 35.19
C GLN A 22 2.95 -40.24 34.22
N CYS A 23 2.59 -40.02 32.96
CA CYS A 23 3.46 -39.33 32.02
C CYS A 23 3.12 -37.84 31.97
N ILE A 24 4.13 -36.99 32.17
CA ILE A 24 4.04 -35.55 31.95
C ILE A 24 4.43 -35.30 30.49
N CYS A 25 3.44 -34.96 29.67
CA CYS A 25 3.61 -34.84 28.23
C CYS A 25 4.16 -33.46 27.84
N PRO A 26 5.19 -33.39 26.97
CA PRO A 26 5.66 -32.12 26.43
C PRO A 26 4.61 -31.50 25.50
N ALA A 27 4.74 -30.18 25.29
CA ALA A 27 3.87 -29.43 24.38
C ALA A 27 3.85 -30.08 22.98
N GLY A 28 2.64 -30.25 22.44
CA GLY A 28 2.42 -30.92 21.15
C GLY A 28 2.16 -32.43 21.25
N THR A 29 2.06 -33.00 22.46
CA THR A 29 1.66 -34.40 22.67
C THR A 29 0.55 -34.56 23.70
N SER A 30 -0.20 -35.65 23.62
CA SER A 30 -1.25 -36.03 24.56
C SER A 30 -1.41 -37.55 24.68
N GLY A 31 -2.35 -37.98 25.54
CA GLY A 31 -2.59 -39.38 25.85
C GLY A 31 -1.84 -39.85 27.09
N VAL A 32 -2.23 -41.02 27.61
CA VAL A 32 -1.71 -41.59 28.87
C VAL A 32 -0.20 -41.78 28.86
N ASN A 33 0.36 -42.10 27.69
CA ASN A 33 1.79 -42.33 27.48
C ASN A 33 2.41 -41.29 26.55
N CYS A 34 1.77 -40.13 26.33
CA CYS A 34 2.20 -39.11 25.37
C CYS A 34 2.35 -39.61 23.92
N GLN A 35 1.61 -40.67 23.58
CA GLN A 35 1.69 -41.33 22.27
C GLN A 35 0.97 -40.58 21.16
N VAL A 36 0.05 -39.67 21.50
CA VAL A 36 -0.71 -38.89 20.52
C VAL A 36 0.06 -37.61 20.23
N ILE A 37 0.41 -37.37 18.97
CA ILE A 37 0.97 -36.09 18.54
C ILE A 37 -0.18 -35.15 18.15
N ILE A 38 -0.22 -33.97 18.74
CA ILE A 38 -1.27 -32.98 18.49
C ILE A 38 -0.98 -32.27 17.17
N ASN A 39 -1.95 -32.26 16.27
CA ASN A 39 -1.89 -31.44 15.07
C ASN A 39 -2.17 -29.97 15.41
N LEU A 40 -1.11 -29.16 15.46
CA LEU A 40 -1.18 -27.73 15.79
C LEU A 40 -1.62 -26.85 14.59
N CYS A 41 -1.84 -27.43 13.41
CA CYS A 41 -2.18 -26.67 12.20
C CYS A 41 -3.40 -25.73 12.28
N PRO A 42 -4.50 -26.06 12.98
CA PRO A 42 -5.71 -25.23 12.99
C PRO A 42 -5.50 -23.79 13.53
N SER A 43 -4.42 -23.53 14.26
CA SER A 43 -4.16 -22.23 14.92
C SER A 43 -2.85 -21.55 14.50
N TYR A 44 -2.00 -22.22 13.70
CA TYR A 44 -0.64 -21.76 13.45
C TYR A 44 -0.46 -20.93 12.16
N CYS A 45 -1.27 -21.18 11.13
CA CYS A 45 -1.22 -20.39 9.90
C CYS A 45 -2.34 -19.34 9.92
N GLN A 46 -1.95 -18.08 9.86
CA GLN A 46 -2.87 -16.94 9.91
C GLN A 46 -3.38 -16.59 8.51
N ASN A 47 -4.37 -15.70 8.45
CA ASN A 47 -4.86 -15.07 7.22
C ASN A 47 -5.27 -16.07 6.11
N GLY A 48 -5.82 -17.23 6.49
CA GLY A 48 -6.25 -18.27 5.53
C GLY A 48 -5.10 -19.09 4.93
N GLY A 49 -3.90 -19.05 5.53
CA GLY A 49 -2.78 -19.89 5.11
C GLY A 49 -3.08 -21.38 5.25
N SER A 50 -2.61 -22.16 4.26
CA SER A 50 -2.73 -23.62 4.28
C SER A 50 -1.61 -24.21 5.14
N CYS A 51 -1.96 -25.05 6.10
CA CYS A 51 -0.98 -25.68 7.00
C CYS A 51 -0.68 -27.12 6.61
N GLN A 52 0.61 -27.43 6.50
CA GLN A 52 1.11 -28.79 6.38
C GLN A 52 1.77 -29.21 7.70
N PHE A 53 1.22 -30.23 8.34
CA PHE A 53 1.82 -30.83 9.53
C PHE A 53 2.99 -31.72 9.14
N LEU A 54 4.18 -31.47 9.70
CA LEU A 54 5.42 -32.19 9.37
C LEU A 54 5.98 -33.00 10.55
N GLY A 55 5.37 -32.91 11.74
CA GLY A 55 5.77 -33.66 12.93
C GLY A 55 5.65 -32.84 14.20
N LEU A 56 6.14 -33.41 15.31
CA LEU A 56 6.14 -32.76 16.62
C LEU A 56 6.77 -31.36 16.55
N ASN A 57 5.96 -30.32 16.82
CA ASN A 57 6.36 -28.90 16.75
C ASN A 57 6.93 -28.46 15.38
N ASN A 58 6.72 -29.23 14.32
CA ASN A 58 7.19 -28.92 12.97
C ASN A 58 6.00 -28.83 12.01
N TYR A 59 5.90 -27.69 11.35
CA TYR A 59 4.83 -27.37 10.43
C TYR A 59 5.34 -26.41 9.36
N ARG A 60 4.66 -26.39 8.22
CA ARG A 60 4.91 -25.43 7.14
C ARG A 60 3.60 -24.75 6.78
N CYS A 61 3.59 -23.43 6.81
CA CYS A 61 2.50 -22.64 6.26
C CYS A 61 2.79 -22.30 4.78
N THR A 62 1.77 -22.45 3.94
CA THR A 62 1.75 -21.92 2.58
C THR A 62 0.84 -20.71 2.57
N CYS A 63 1.40 -19.54 2.29
CA CYS A 63 0.68 -18.27 2.40
C CYS A 63 -0.14 -17.98 1.15
N PRO A 64 -1.34 -17.41 1.32
CA PRO A 64 -2.12 -16.92 0.19
C PRO A 64 -1.46 -15.66 -0.39
N SER A 65 -1.88 -15.30 -1.60
CA SER A 65 -1.39 -14.11 -2.28
C SER A 65 -1.54 -12.85 -1.40
N GLY A 66 -0.48 -12.07 -1.31
CA GLY A 66 -0.45 -10.84 -0.51
C GLY A 66 -0.02 -11.02 0.95
N TYR A 67 0.31 -12.23 1.40
CA TYR A 67 0.82 -12.50 2.75
C TYR A 67 2.20 -13.18 2.73
N THR A 68 2.96 -13.01 3.80
CA THR A 68 4.31 -13.56 4.00
C THR A 68 4.59 -13.83 5.48
N GLY A 69 5.76 -14.42 5.76
CA GLY A 69 6.18 -14.87 7.08
C GLY A 69 5.92 -16.36 7.31
N THR A 70 6.55 -16.92 8.35
CA THR A 70 6.47 -18.36 8.69
C THR A 70 5.07 -18.82 9.07
N GLN A 71 4.21 -17.90 9.49
CA GLN A 71 2.81 -18.13 9.86
C GLN A 71 1.85 -17.33 8.98
N CYS A 72 2.32 -16.74 7.86
CA CYS A 72 1.52 -15.86 7.00
C CYS A 72 0.96 -14.63 7.74
N GLN A 73 1.68 -14.17 8.77
CA GLN A 73 1.24 -13.12 9.68
C GLN A 73 1.44 -11.70 9.13
N TYR A 74 2.26 -11.53 8.09
CA TYR A 74 2.57 -10.23 7.53
C TYR A 74 1.91 -10.03 6.17
N LEU A 75 1.39 -8.83 5.93
CA LEU A 75 1.02 -8.39 4.59
C LEU A 75 2.29 -8.11 3.79
N ILE A 76 2.32 -8.55 2.53
CA ILE A 76 3.36 -8.15 1.58
C ILE A 76 3.18 -6.65 1.33
N ASN A 77 4.26 -5.88 1.46
CA ASN A 77 4.22 -4.46 1.18
C ASN A 77 4.18 -4.21 -0.35
N PRO A 78 3.04 -3.76 -0.91
CA PRO A 78 2.92 -3.48 -2.35
C PRO A 78 3.79 -2.31 -2.83
N CYS A 79 4.31 -1.48 -1.93
CA CYS A 79 5.12 -0.32 -2.30
C CYS A 79 6.57 -0.65 -2.67
N ILE A 80 7.03 -1.88 -2.45
CA ILE A 80 8.41 -2.29 -2.78
C ILE A 80 8.68 -2.17 -4.29
N SER A 81 7.67 -2.42 -5.13
CA SER A 81 7.80 -2.29 -6.59
C SER A 81 7.71 -0.84 -7.08
N GLN A 82 7.64 0.14 -6.16
CA GLN A 82 7.50 1.57 -6.47
C GLN A 82 6.39 1.85 -7.51
N PRO A 83 5.13 1.47 -7.21
CA PRO A 83 4.07 1.55 -8.21
C PRO A 83 3.63 2.98 -8.54
N CYS A 84 3.82 3.93 -7.63
CA CYS A 84 3.46 5.33 -7.79
C CYS A 84 4.47 6.06 -8.68
N LEU A 85 3.97 6.83 -9.65
CA LEU A 85 4.78 7.53 -10.65
C LEU A 85 5.05 8.99 -10.24
N ASN A 86 5.91 9.67 -11.00
CA ASN A 86 6.18 11.09 -10.86
C ASN A 86 6.65 11.53 -9.46
N GLY A 87 7.38 10.64 -8.75
CA GLY A 87 7.92 10.91 -7.43
C GLY A 87 6.89 10.87 -6.29
N ALA A 88 5.68 10.37 -6.56
CA ALA A 88 4.62 10.25 -5.57
C ALA A 88 4.96 9.25 -4.45
N GLY A 89 4.46 9.53 -3.25
CA GLY A 89 4.57 8.63 -2.10
C GLY A 89 3.66 7.41 -2.26
N CYS A 90 4.11 6.23 -1.84
CA CYS A 90 3.28 5.02 -1.80
C CYS A 90 2.91 4.67 -0.37
N LEU A 91 1.62 4.43 -0.14
CA LEU A 91 1.07 4.05 1.16
C LEU A 91 0.39 2.68 1.04
N PRO A 92 0.89 1.63 1.72
CA PRO A 92 0.22 0.33 1.74
C PRO A 92 -1.08 0.41 2.54
N THR A 93 -2.11 -0.35 2.15
CA THR A 93 -3.37 -0.42 2.90
C THR A 93 -3.44 -1.69 3.75
N SER A 94 -4.51 -1.82 4.53
CA SER A 94 -4.81 -3.05 5.29
C SER A 94 -5.32 -4.20 4.41
N VAL A 95 -5.59 -3.96 3.13
CA VAL A 95 -6.08 -4.97 2.19
C VAL A 95 -4.90 -5.56 1.40
N PRO A 96 -4.78 -6.90 1.31
CA PRO A 96 -3.68 -7.55 0.60
C PRO A 96 -3.51 -7.04 -0.84
N GLY A 97 -2.29 -6.61 -1.17
CA GLY A 97 -1.94 -6.13 -2.51
C GLY A 97 -2.48 -4.74 -2.87
N GLN A 98 -3.26 -4.09 -2.01
CA GLN A 98 -3.76 -2.73 -2.25
C GLN A 98 -2.84 -1.67 -1.66
N TYR A 99 -2.74 -0.56 -2.38
CA TYR A 99 -1.97 0.62 -2.01
C TYR A 99 -2.68 1.87 -2.51
N THR A 100 -2.32 3.01 -1.93
CA THR A 100 -2.73 4.33 -2.40
C THR A 100 -1.47 5.15 -2.70
N CYS A 101 -1.53 5.96 -3.75
CA CYS A 101 -0.47 6.91 -4.07
C CYS A 101 -0.86 8.30 -3.57
N ASP A 102 0.07 8.93 -2.85
CA ASP A 102 -0.02 10.33 -2.47
C ASP A 102 0.64 11.18 -3.57
N CYS A 103 -0.20 11.72 -4.46
CA CYS A 103 0.27 12.45 -5.62
C CYS A 103 0.84 13.81 -5.23
N LEU A 104 2.04 14.09 -5.74
CA LEU A 104 2.59 15.44 -5.70
C LEU A 104 1.65 16.41 -6.44
N SER A 105 1.67 17.67 -6.04
CA SER A 105 0.87 18.72 -6.67
C SER A 105 1.06 18.69 -8.19
N GLY A 106 -0.04 18.85 -8.92
CA GLY A 106 -0.03 18.89 -10.38
C GLY A 106 -0.11 17.52 -11.06
N TYR A 107 -0.14 16.43 -10.29
CA TYR A 107 -0.40 15.08 -10.78
C TYR A 107 -1.71 14.51 -10.23
N THR A 108 -2.27 13.55 -10.96
CA THR A 108 -3.52 12.86 -10.65
C THR A 108 -3.52 11.45 -11.25
N GLY A 109 -4.57 10.67 -10.98
CA GLY A 109 -4.68 9.27 -11.33
C GLY A 109 -4.32 8.33 -10.18
N SER A 110 -4.65 7.05 -10.34
CA SER A 110 -4.48 6.04 -9.28
C SER A 110 -3.02 5.78 -8.92
N ARG A 111 -2.11 6.03 -9.87
CA ARG A 111 -0.67 5.90 -9.74
C ARG A 111 0.04 7.25 -9.93
N CYS A 112 -0.70 8.36 -9.88
CA CYS A 112 -0.20 9.70 -10.16
C CYS A 112 0.43 9.83 -11.55
N GLU A 113 -0.08 9.08 -12.51
CA GLU A 113 0.45 8.93 -13.87
C GLU A 113 0.17 10.13 -14.78
N ALA A 114 -0.88 10.90 -14.49
CA ALA A 114 -1.35 11.98 -15.34
C ALA A 114 -1.08 13.35 -14.70
N MET A 115 -0.78 14.35 -15.52
CA MET A 115 -0.78 15.75 -15.07
C MET A 115 -2.22 16.26 -14.94
N ILE A 116 -2.50 17.04 -13.91
CA ILE A 116 -3.75 17.78 -13.77
C ILE A 116 -3.86 18.76 -14.93
N ASN A 117 -4.96 18.72 -15.68
CA ASN A 117 -5.22 19.66 -16.76
C ASN A 117 -5.90 20.93 -16.21
N TYR A 118 -5.12 21.96 -15.90
CA TYR A 118 -5.61 23.25 -15.45
C TYR A 118 -6.34 24.04 -16.55
N CYS A 119 -6.12 23.70 -17.83
CA CYS A 119 -6.86 24.30 -18.93
C CYS A 119 -8.28 23.76 -19.08
N ALA A 120 -8.64 22.66 -18.41
CA ALA A 120 -9.98 22.04 -18.51
C ALA A 120 -11.10 22.99 -18.04
N SER A 121 -10.81 23.87 -17.08
CA SER A 121 -11.76 24.87 -16.58
C SER A 121 -11.83 26.14 -17.44
N HIS A 122 -11.14 26.19 -18.58
CA HIS A 122 -11.06 27.36 -19.46
C HIS A 122 -10.70 28.66 -18.70
N PRO A 123 -9.57 28.69 -17.97
CA PRO A 123 -9.23 29.81 -17.09
C PRO A 123 -8.89 31.11 -17.82
N CYS A 124 -8.53 31.04 -19.11
CA CYS A 124 -8.17 32.21 -19.90
C CYS A 124 -9.42 32.95 -20.39
N LEU A 125 -9.54 34.22 -20.01
CA LEU A 125 -10.64 35.10 -20.39
C LEU A 125 -10.43 35.71 -21.78
N ASN A 126 -11.46 36.39 -22.28
CA ASN A 126 -11.41 37.18 -23.52
C ASN A 126 -10.89 36.38 -24.74
N ASN A 127 -11.25 35.10 -24.81
CA ASN A 127 -10.82 34.16 -25.85
C ASN A 127 -9.28 33.99 -25.95
N GLY A 128 -8.57 34.12 -24.83
CA GLY A 128 -7.17 33.73 -24.70
C GLY A 128 -6.99 32.22 -24.88
N VAL A 129 -5.83 31.81 -25.38
CA VAL A 129 -5.50 30.39 -25.57
C VAL A 129 -4.79 29.87 -24.33
N CYS A 130 -5.35 28.85 -23.69
CA CYS A 130 -4.72 28.18 -22.55
C CYS A 130 -3.75 27.10 -23.02
N THR A 131 -2.55 27.08 -22.44
CA THR A 131 -1.55 26.06 -22.69
C THR A 131 -0.87 25.64 -21.40
N GLN A 132 -0.74 24.33 -21.22
CA GLN A 132 -0.06 23.71 -20.10
C GLN A 132 0.94 22.68 -20.61
N ASN A 133 2.23 22.94 -20.39
CA ASN A 133 3.32 22.06 -20.81
C ASN A 133 4.09 21.46 -19.62
N VAL A 134 3.82 21.94 -18.40
CA VAL A 134 4.49 21.50 -17.17
C VAL A 134 3.46 21.27 -16.05
N PRO A 135 3.77 20.45 -15.03
CA PRO A 135 2.90 20.29 -13.87
C PRO A 135 2.73 21.59 -13.09
N ASN A 136 1.58 21.78 -12.43
CA ASN A 136 1.23 22.95 -11.60
C ASN A 136 1.17 24.31 -12.28
N PHE A 137 1.46 24.41 -13.58
CA PHE A 137 1.56 25.70 -14.23
C PHE A 137 0.94 25.66 -15.62
N PHE A 138 0.03 26.60 -15.87
CA PHE A 138 -0.52 26.91 -17.18
C PHE A 138 -0.27 28.38 -17.49
N PHE A 139 -0.32 28.75 -18.75
CA PHE A 139 -0.30 30.16 -19.15
C PHE A 139 -1.37 30.45 -20.20
N CYS A 140 -1.82 31.71 -20.21
CA CYS A 140 -2.76 32.23 -21.18
C CYS A 140 -2.05 33.08 -22.22
N SER A 141 -2.15 32.70 -23.48
CA SER A 141 -1.76 33.56 -24.60
C SER A 141 -2.90 34.49 -24.95
N CYS A 142 -2.75 35.77 -24.60
CA CYS A 142 -3.80 36.77 -24.81
C CYS A 142 -3.91 37.21 -26.27
N ARG A 143 -5.14 37.53 -26.69
CA ARG A 143 -5.38 38.17 -27.99
C ARG A 143 -4.89 39.61 -27.98
N PRO A 144 -4.58 40.19 -29.16
CA PRO A 144 -4.26 41.62 -29.26
C PRO A 144 -5.34 42.48 -28.58
N GLY A 145 -4.91 43.44 -27.77
CA GLY A 145 -5.81 44.29 -26.98
C GLY A 145 -6.15 43.77 -25.59
N PHE A 146 -5.58 42.64 -25.14
CA PHE A 146 -5.75 42.13 -23.77
C PHE A 146 -4.41 41.80 -23.12
N ASN A 147 -4.32 41.91 -21.80
CA ASN A 147 -3.18 41.47 -20.99
C ASN A 147 -3.64 40.93 -19.62
N GLY A 148 -2.69 40.54 -18.77
CA GLY A 148 -2.95 39.88 -17.48
C GLY A 148 -2.61 38.40 -17.53
N THR A 149 -2.58 37.74 -16.37
CA THR A 149 -2.24 36.31 -16.28
C THR A 149 -3.35 35.42 -16.84
N LEU A 150 -4.59 35.90 -16.79
CA LEU A 150 -5.79 35.24 -17.32
C LEU A 150 -6.38 36.03 -18.50
N CYS A 151 -5.64 36.98 -19.08
CA CYS A 151 -6.13 37.88 -20.13
C CYS A 151 -7.34 38.71 -19.70
N GLU A 152 -7.45 39.01 -18.42
CA GLU A 152 -8.59 39.66 -17.78
C GLU A 152 -8.67 41.17 -18.06
N ASN A 153 -7.55 41.80 -18.40
CA ASN A 153 -7.48 43.24 -18.58
C ASN A 153 -7.58 43.60 -20.06
N GLN A 154 -8.46 44.54 -20.38
CA GLN A 154 -8.51 45.15 -21.70
C GLN A 154 -7.47 46.28 -21.79
N LEU A 155 -6.59 46.20 -22.79
CA LEU A 155 -5.67 47.28 -23.11
C LEU A 155 -6.46 48.45 -23.68
N SER A 156 -6.23 49.64 -23.14
CA SER A 156 -6.71 50.87 -23.76
C SER A 156 -6.19 50.94 -25.21
N ALA A 157 -7.03 51.42 -26.13
CA ALA A 157 -6.61 51.71 -27.51
C ALA A 157 -5.36 52.62 -27.54
N CYS A 158 -5.19 53.43 -26.50
CA CYS A 158 -4.07 54.34 -26.30
C CYS A 158 -2.76 53.66 -25.88
N ALA A 159 -2.81 52.42 -25.39
CA ALA A 159 -1.64 51.68 -24.90
C ALA A 159 -0.63 51.38 -26.02
N SER A 160 -1.12 51.22 -27.26
CA SER A 160 -0.29 51.07 -28.46
C SER A 160 0.25 52.40 -29.02
N ARG A 161 -0.07 53.52 -28.35
CA ARG A 161 0.20 54.91 -28.79
C ARG A 161 -0.11 55.12 -30.29
N PRO A 162 -1.32 54.80 -30.75
CA PRO A 162 -1.67 54.88 -32.17
C PRO A 162 -1.77 56.33 -32.66
N CYS A 163 -1.98 57.29 -31.76
CA CYS A 163 -2.10 58.71 -32.10
C CYS A 163 -0.71 59.30 -32.44
N GLN A 164 -0.53 59.66 -33.72
CA GLN A 164 0.65 60.37 -34.22
C GLN A 164 0.37 61.89 -34.32
N ASN A 165 1.42 62.70 -34.56
CA ASN A 165 1.33 64.15 -34.79
C ASN A 165 0.63 64.97 -33.69
N GLY A 166 0.86 64.62 -32.41
CA GLY A 166 0.32 65.37 -31.27
C GLY A 166 -1.14 65.07 -30.91
N GLY A 167 -1.76 64.04 -31.52
CA GLY A 167 -3.09 63.60 -31.14
C GLY A 167 -3.14 63.05 -29.69
N GLN A 168 -4.08 63.54 -28.90
CA GLN A 168 -4.42 62.95 -27.60
C GLN A 168 -5.39 61.80 -27.82
N CYS A 169 -5.06 60.66 -27.22
CA CYS A 169 -5.93 59.50 -27.20
C CYS A 169 -6.96 59.69 -26.08
N LEU A 170 -8.24 59.71 -26.44
CA LEU A 170 -9.39 59.93 -25.55
C LEU A 170 -10.13 58.62 -25.27
#